data_AF-A0A919GGN2-F1
#
_entry.id   AF-A0A919GGN2-F1
#
_cell.length_a   1.000
_cell.length_b   1.000
_cell.length_c   1.000
_cell.angle_alpha   90.00
_cell.angle_beta   90.00
_cell.angle_gamma   90.00
#
_symmetry.space_group_name_H-M   'P 1'
#
loop_
_entity.id
_entity.type
_entity.pdbx_description
1 polymer ?
#
loop_
_entity_poly.entity_id
_entity_poly.type
_entity_poly.pdbx_seq_one_letter_code
_entity_poly.pdbx_strand_id
1 'polypeptide(L)'
;MNVLLCATCGTRLTEPVRQLDEMPEYPGWDGLPGPDGRRHGPPSVPRGTYVVDPLPFGAPFEPVGPDEEYDGIVAGGMWKSDERGFLVSAGPRGTYVLHPDDVVDLAPHPDLHRLIGCCGPDGQAGVNHVCACGAEVAIVAADCTSGYETRLVPGAVRVEDAE
;
A
#
# COMPACT_ATOMS: atom_id res chain seq x y z
N MET A 1 -5.71 21.12 -1.67
CA MET A 1 -6.13 19.70 -1.78
C MET A 1 -5.48 19.18 -3.03
N ASN A 2 -5.16 17.90 -3.11
CA ASN A 2 -4.41 17.36 -4.24
C ASN A 2 -5.20 16.25 -4.90
N VAL A 3 -5.02 16.09 -6.20
CA VAL A 3 -5.51 14.93 -6.96
C VAL A 3 -4.30 14.16 -7.46
N LEU A 4 -4.29 12.86 -7.22
CA LEU A 4 -3.24 11.97 -7.70
C LEU A 4 -3.71 11.37 -9.02
N LEU A 5 -2.89 11.54 -10.05
CA LEU A 5 -3.17 11.12 -11.42
C LEU A 5 -2.20 10.02 -11.84
N CYS A 6 -2.65 9.14 -12.74
CA CYS A 6 -1.77 8.22 -13.43
C CYS A 6 -0.75 9.00 -14.26
N ALA A 7 0.53 8.76 -14.04
CA ALA A 7 1.60 9.43 -14.78
C ALA A 7 1.60 9.07 -16.28
N THR A 8 1.05 7.90 -16.64
CA THR A 8 1.02 7.42 -18.04
C THR A 8 -0.09 8.04 -18.86
N CYS A 9 -1.33 8.07 -18.36
CA CYS A 9 -2.50 8.49 -19.13
C CYS A 9 -3.23 9.72 -18.57
N GLY A 10 -2.83 10.23 -17.41
CA GLY A 10 -3.48 11.37 -16.75
C GLY A 10 -4.83 11.06 -16.11
N THR A 11 -5.29 9.80 -16.13
CA THR A 11 -6.52 9.40 -15.45
C THR A 11 -6.42 9.68 -13.96
N ARG A 12 -7.51 10.18 -13.40
CA ARG A 12 -7.65 10.44 -11.97
C ARG A 12 -7.64 9.14 -11.18
N LEU A 13 -6.77 9.04 -10.19
CA LEU A 13 -6.66 7.88 -9.31
C LEU A 13 -7.28 8.11 -7.93
N THR A 14 -7.54 9.36 -7.56
CA THR A 14 -8.13 9.70 -6.25
C THR A 14 -9.15 10.82 -6.37
N GLU A 15 -10.12 10.85 -5.45
CA GLU A 15 -10.82 12.10 -5.14
C GLU A 15 -9.84 13.16 -4.55
N PRO A 16 -10.20 14.44 -4.33
CA PRO A 16 -9.25 15.40 -3.79
C PRO A 16 -8.90 14.99 -2.37
N VAL A 17 -7.62 14.83 -2.09
CA VAL A 17 -7.08 14.38 -0.81
C VAL A 17 -6.10 15.41 -0.24
N ARG A 18 -6.04 15.51 1.09
CA ARG A 18 -5.11 16.39 1.81
C ARG A 18 -3.84 15.63 2.15
N GLN A 19 -2.68 16.21 1.86
CA GLN A 19 -1.41 15.64 2.32
C GLN A 19 -1.26 15.79 3.84
N LEU A 20 -0.81 14.73 4.50
CA LEU A 20 -0.28 14.72 5.86
C LEU A 20 1.24 14.82 5.82
N ASP A 21 1.83 15.47 6.83
CA ASP A 21 3.28 15.64 6.93
C ASP A 21 3.98 14.35 7.35
N GLU A 22 3.34 13.55 8.21
CA GLU A 22 3.88 12.33 8.80
C GLU A 22 2.87 11.19 8.78
N MET A 23 3.40 9.96 8.72
CA MET A 23 2.60 8.74 8.76
C MET A 23 2.01 8.58 10.17
N PRO A 24 0.68 8.43 10.32
CA PRO A 24 0.09 8.08 11.61
C PRO A 24 0.65 6.76 12.14
N GLU A 25 0.62 6.59 13.46
CA GLU A 25 0.87 5.28 14.05
C GLU A 25 -0.14 4.26 13.52
N TYR A 26 0.35 3.08 13.15
CA TYR A 26 -0.52 2.01 12.68
C TYR A 26 -1.51 1.64 13.79
N PRO A 27 -2.82 1.69 13.51
CA PRO A 27 -3.82 1.34 14.50
C PRO A 27 -3.72 -0.14 14.85
N GLY A 28 -3.84 -0.45 16.16
CA GLY A 28 -3.92 -1.83 16.62
C GLY A 28 -5.15 -2.53 16.03
N TRP A 29 -5.01 -3.82 15.73
CA TRP A 29 -6.05 -4.63 15.12
C TRP A 29 -6.38 -5.84 15.99
N ASP A 30 -7.67 -6.06 16.25
CA ASP A 30 -8.18 -7.09 17.16
C ASP A 30 -8.71 -8.35 16.45
N GLY A 31 -8.66 -8.40 15.11
CA GLY A 31 -9.17 -9.54 14.34
C GLY A 31 -10.68 -9.52 14.10
N LEU A 32 -11.41 -8.56 14.67
CA LEU A 32 -12.86 -8.51 14.58
C LEU A 32 -13.33 -7.79 13.31
N PRO A 33 -14.54 -8.10 12.81
CA PRO A 33 -15.12 -7.34 11.71
C PRO A 33 -15.28 -5.87 12.09
N GLY A 34 -14.97 -4.98 11.14
CA GLY A 34 -15.18 -3.55 11.26
C GLY A 34 -16.67 -3.17 11.30
N PRO A 35 -16.99 -1.89 11.54
CA PRO A 35 -18.37 -1.38 11.55
C PRO A 35 -19.15 -1.61 10.24
N ASP A 36 -18.43 -1.78 9.12
CA ASP A 36 -18.99 -2.10 7.81
C ASP A 36 -19.27 -3.61 7.61
N GLY A 37 -18.97 -4.43 8.63
CA GLY A 37 -19.13 -5.88 8.63
C GLY A 37 -18.01 -6.63 7.91
N ARG A 38 -16.99 -5.94 7.36
CA ARG A 38 -15.88 -6.57 6.65
C ARG A 38 -14.74 -6.89 7.62
N ARG A 39 -13.97 -7.93 7.27
CA ARG A 39 -12.75 -8.29 7.98
C ARG A 39 -11.57 -7.72 7.20
N HIS A 40 -11.24 -6.47 7.49
CA HIS A 40 -9.99 -5.84 7.11
C HIS A 40 -9.37 -5.19 8.35
N GLY A 41 -8.05 -5.00 8.34
CA GLY A 41 -7.39 -4.19 9.35
C GLY A 41 -7.95 -2.76 9.40
N PRO A 42 -7.71 -1.99 10.47
CA PRO A 42 -8.05 -0.59 10.49
C PRO A 42 -7.25 0.18 9.41
N PRO A 43 -7.82 1.26 8.84
CA PRO A 43 -7.10 2.06 7.84
C PRO A 43 -5.88 2.74 8.44
N SER A 44 -4.77 2.75 7.70
CA SER A 44 -3.52 3.37 8.17
C SER A 44 -3.56 4.90 8.12
N VAL A 45 -4.38 5.46 7.24
CA VAL A 45 -4.63 6.90 7.15
C VAL A 45 -6.13 7.22 7.10
N PRO A 46 -6.57 8.36 7.64
CA PRO A 46 -7.97 8.79 7.55
C PRO A 46 -8.41 9.02 6.09
N ARG A 47 -9.71 8.82 5.82
CA ARG A 47 -10.32 9.19 4.54
C ARG A 47 -10.09 10.67 4.19
N GLY A 48 -10.00 10.97 2.90
CA GLY A 48 -9.71 12.28 2.36
C GLY A 48 -8.26 12.75 2.58
N THR A 49 -7.35 11.84 2.95
CA THR A 49 -5.95 12.18 3.21
C THR A 49 -4.99 11.21 2.53
N TYR A 50 -3.76 11.67 2.33
CA TYR A 50 -2.65 10.79 1.95
C TYR A 50 -1.37 11.22 2.65
N VAL A 51 -0.40 10.31 2.73
CA VAL A 51 0.95 10.59 3.23
C VAL A 51 1.98 9.93 2.32
N VAL A 52 3.18 10.49 2.26
CA VAL A 52 4.32 9.90 1.55
C VAL A 52 5.12 9.09 2.57
N ASP A 53 5.04 7.76 2.49
CA ASP A 53 5.81 6.88 3.37
C ASP A 53 7.20 6.61 2.77
N PRO A 54 8.30 7.07 3.41
CA PRO A 54 9.66 6.87 2.88
C PRO A 54 10.14 5.41 2.97
N LEU A 55 9.46 4.56 3.74
CA LEU A 55 9.86 3.19 4.00
C LEU A 55 9.46 2.26 2.83
N PRO A 56 10.17 1.14 2.62
CA PRO A 56 9.90 0.23 1.52
C PRO A 56 8.65 -0.61 1.83
N PHE A 57 7.78 -0.81 0.85
CA PHE A 57 6.59 -1.65 1.02
C PHE A 57 6.39 -2.66 -0.11
N GLY A 58 5.99 -3.88 0.22
CA GLY A 58 5.76 -4.95 -0.76
C GLY A 58 7.02 -5.60 -1.30
N ALA A 59 6.83 -6.48 -2.27
CA ALA A 59 7.93 -7.11 -2.99
C ALA A 59 8.79 -6.08 -3.76
N PRO A 60 10.08 -6.38 -4.01
CA PRO A 60 10.78 -7.61 -3.63
C PRO A 60 11.08 -7.70 -2.13
N PHE A 61 11.38 -8.92 -1.67
CA PHE A 61 11.83 -9.18 -0.30
C PHE A 61 13.26 -9.69 -0.33
N GLU A 62 14.13 -9.07 0.47
CA GLU A 62 15.56 -9.34 0.52
C GLU A 62 15.97 -9.84 1.92
N PRO A 63 16.94 -10.76 2.03
CA PRO A 63 17.44 -11.20 3.32
C PRO A 63 18.02 -10.04 4.12
N VAL A 64 17.75 -10.04 5.43
CA VAL A 64 18.45 -9.14 6.35
C VAL A 64 19.94 -9.42 6.27
N GLY A 65 20.77 -8.36 6.25
CA GLY A 65 22.22 -8.51 6.18
C GLY A 65 22.76 -9.36 7.35
N PRO A 66 23.81 -10.17 7.13
CA PRO A 66 24.36 -11.06 8.16
C PRO A 66 24.88 -10.32 9.40
N ASP A 67 25.21 -9.03 9.27
CA ASP A 67 25.71 -8.16 10.33
C ASP A 67 24.64 -7.17 10.86
N GLU A 68 23.41 -7.20 10.33
CA GLU A 68 22.29 -6.41 10.84
C GLU A 68 21.53 -7.18 11.92
N GLU A 69 21.56 -6.67 13.15
CA GLU A 69 20.74 -7.20 14.23
C GLU A 69 19.26 -6.90 13.92
N TYR A 70 18.50 -7.95 13.62
CA TYR A 70 17.05 -7.85 13.43
C TYR A 70 16.34 -7.98 14.79
N ASP A 71 15.83 -6.87 15.30
CA ASP A 71 15.11 -6.80 16.58
C ASP A 71 13.64 -7.27 16.49
N GLY A 72 13.20 -7.72 15.31
CA GLY A 72 11.81 -8.11 15.05
C GLY A 72 10.89 -6.94 14.67
N ILE A 73 11.39 -5.70 14.63
CA ILE A 73 10.64 -4.49 14.31
C ILE A 73 11.17 -3.91 12.99
N VAL A 74 10.41 -4.08 11.90
CA VAL A 74 10.72 -3.42 10.62
C VAL A 74 10.12 -2.03 10.61
N ALA A 75 10.95 -0.99 10.50
CA ALA A 75 10.48 0.32 10.10
C ALA A 75 9.85 0.21 8.69
N GLY A 76 8.52 0.31 8.60
CA GLY A 76 7.77 0.16 7.33
C GLY A 76 7.00 -1.16 7.21
N GLY A 77 7.06 -2.02 8.24
CA GLY A 77 5.98 -2.95 8.57
C GLY A 77 6.00 -4.35 7.93
N MET A 78 6.69 -4.58 6.81
CA MET A 78 6.62 -5.89 6.14
C MET A 78 7.93 -6.69 6.18
N TRP A 79 7.84 -7.84 6.83
CA TRP A 79 8.81 -8.92 6.77
C TRP A 79 8.10 -10.24 6.51
N LYS A 80 8.89 -11.24 6.10
CA LYS A 80 8.49 -12.65 6.09
C LYS A 80 9.69 -13.54 6.34
N SER A 81 9.46 -14.83 6.53
CA SER A 81 10.52 -15.82 6.65
C SER A 81 10.30 -16.93 5.61
N ASP A 82 11.35 -17.31 4.91
CA ASP A 82 11.37 -18.47 4.01
C ASP A 82 12.70 -19.25 4.13
N GLU A 83 12.99 -20.15 3.18
CA GLU A 83 14.22 -20.95 3.17
C GLU A 83 15.52 -20.11 3.18
N ARG A 84 15.43 -18.82 2.82
CA ARG A 84 16.54 -17.87 2.83
C ARG A 84 16.71 -17.16 4.18
N GLY A 85 15.83 -17.40 5.16
CA GLY A 85 15.83 -16.75 6.48
C GLY A 85 14.83 -15.59 6.58
N PHE A 86 15.12 -14.63 7.46
CA PHE A 86 14.30 -13.42 7.62
C PHE A 86 14.51 -12.48 6.44
N LEU A 87 13.39 -12.06 5.85
CA LEU A 87 13.36 -11.17 4.71
C LEU A 87 12.61 -9.89 5.06
N VAL A 88 13.15 -8.76 4.63
CA VAL A 88 12.52 -7.45 4.75
C VAL A 88 12.11 -6.94 3.37
N SER A 89 11.07 -6.11 3.36
CA SER A 89 10.63 -5.41 2.16
C SER A 89 11.75 -4.55 1.57
N ALA A 90 12.06 -4.78 0.30
CA ALA A 90 12.88 -3.94 -0.56
C ALA A 90 12.05 -3.35 -1.72
N GLY A 91 10.72 -3.32 -1.54
CA GLY A 91 9.76 -2.76 -2.48
C GLY A 91 9.88 -1.24 -2.68
N PRO A 92 8.93 -0.65 -3.43
CA PRO A 92 8.88 0.79 -3.66
C PRO A 92 8.95 1.58 -2.35
N ARG A 93 9.74 2.66 -2.37
CA ARG A 93 9.87 3.64 -1.30
C ARG A 93 9.20 4.95 -1.69
N GLY A 94 8.80 5.75 -0.71
CA GLY A 94 8.14 7.03 -0.96
C GLY A 94 6.71 6.88 -1.45
N THR A 95 6.06 5.73 -1.19
CA THR A 95 4.72 5.45 -1.71
C THR A 95 3.69 6.41 -1.13
N TYR A 96 2.70 6.80 -1.94
CA TYR A 96 1.56 7.58 -1.47
C TYR A 96 0.57 6.64 -0.80
N VAL A 97 0.48 6.68 0.53
CA VAL A 97 -0.44 5.84 1.30
C VAL A 97 -1.77 6.56 1.44
N LEU A 98 -2.85 5.89 1.05
CA LEU A 98 -4.22 6.38 1.07
C LEU A 98 -5.14 5.39 1.77
N HIS A 99 -6.27 5.90 2.24
CA HIS A 99 -7.40 5.05 2.57
C HIS A 99 -7.89 4.35 1.29
N PRO A 100 -8.13 3.02 1.27
CA PRO A 100 -8.49 2.31 0.04
C PRO A 100 -9.71 2.90 -0.68
N ASP A 101 -10.70 3.35 0.08
CA ASP A 101 -11.93 3.94 -0.46
C ASP A 101 -11.78 5.37 -1.03
N ASP A 102 -10.61 6.02 -0.89
CA ASP A 102 -10.34 7.31 -1.55
C ASP A 102 -9.79 7.14 -2.98
N VAL A 103 -9.46 5.90 -3.35
CA VAL A 103 -8.87 5.55 -4.63
C VAL A 103 -9.95 5.12 -5.60
N VAL A 104 -9.91 5.67 -6.81
CA VAL A 104 -10.91 5.48 -7.87
C VAL A 104 -10.27 4.93 -9.14
N ASP A 105 -11.07 4.33 -10.00
CA ASP A 105 -10.69 3.91 -11.36
C ASP A 105 -9.45 2.98 -11.45
N LEU A 106 -9.26 2.15 -10.42
CA LEU A 106 -8.30 1.04 -10.43
C LEU A 106 -8.97 -0.30 -10.71
N ALA A 107 -8.26 -1.16 -11.42
CA ALA A 107 -8.63 -2.55 -11.64
C ALA A 107 -7.58 -3.48 -11.00
N PRO A 108 -7.96 -4.69 -10.53
CA PRO A 108 -7.01 -5.70 -10.11
C PRO A 108 -6.03 -6.04 -11.24
N HIS A 109 -4.78 -6.33 -10.87
CA HIS A 109 -3.77 -6.76 -11.82
C HIS A 109 -4.15 -8.09 -12.49
N PRO A 110 -3.93 -8.26 -13.82
CA PRO A 110 -4.34 -9.47 -14.55
C PRO A 110 -3.58 -10.75 -14.13
N ASP A 111 -2.35 -10.61 -13.63
CA ASP A 111 -1.63 -11.70 -12.98
C ASP A 111 -2.18 -11.98 -11.58
N LEU A 112 -2.87 -13.10 -11.43
CA LEU A 112 -3.47 -13.54 -10.17
C LEU A 112 -2.44 -13.80 -9.07
N HIS A 113 -1.17 -14.06 -9.41
CA HIS A 113 -0.10 -14.20 -8.42
C HIS A 113 0.23 -12.87 -7.71
N ARG A 114 -0.29 -11.73 -8.20
CA ARG A 114 -0.20 -10.43 -7.53
C ARG A 114 -1.34 -10.19 -6.54
N LEU A 115 -2.40 -10.99 -6.59
CA LEU A 115 -3.64 -10.83 -5.80
C LEU A 115 -3.70 -11.81 -4.63
N ILE A 116 -2.56 -12.07 -3.98
CA ILE A 116 -2.46 -13.02 -2.86
C ILE A 116 -3.15 -12.44 -1.62
N GLY A 117 -3.90 -13.27 -0.91
CA GLY A 117 -4.52 -12.98 0.38
C GLY A 117 -5.80 -13.78 0.58
N CYS A 118 -6.40 -13.71 1.77
CA CYS A 118 -7.56 -14.53 2.14
C CYS A 118 -8.88 -13.80 1.86
N CYS A 119 -9.01 -12.58 2.38
CA CYS A 119 -10.22 -11.74 2.24
C CYS A 119 -10.07 -10.64 1.18
N GLY A 120 -8.84 -10.39 0.75
CA GLY A 120 -8.43 -9.38 -0.21
C GLY A 120 -6.91 -9.45 -0.38
N PRO A 121 -6.31 -8.60 -1.24
CA PRO A 121 -4.87 -8.61 -1.44
C PRO A 121 -4.12 -8.21 -0.17
N ASP A 122 -3.03 -8.91 0.16
CA ASP A 122 -2.22 -8.67 1.36
C ASP A 122 -1.11 -7.62 1.18
N GLY A 123 -0.94 -7.11 -0.05
CA GLY A 123 0.07 -6.12 -0.43
C GLY A 123 1.50 -6.69 -0.56
N GLN A 124 1.72 -7.99 -0.34
CA GLN A 124 3.07 -8.57 -0.33
C GLN A 124 3.60 -8.88 -1.73
N ALA A 125 2.74 -9.20 -2.69
CA ALA A 125 3.15 -9.61 -4.03
C ALA A 125 3.56 -8.46 -4.97
N GLY A 126 3.80 -7.25 -4.42
CA GLY A 126 4.14 -6.05 -5.19
C GLY A 126 2.90 -5.39 -5.80
N VAL A 127 3.07 -4.66 -6.90
CA VAL A 127 1.96 -3.96 -7.57
C VAL A 127 0.88 -4.95 -7.98
N ASN A 128 -0.34 -4.69 -7.48
CA ASN A 128 -1.47 -5.59 -7.62
C ASN A 128 -2.73 -4.90 -8.15
N HIS A 129 -2.65 -3.60 -8.42
CA HIS A 129 -3.71 -2.84 -9.08
C HIS A 129 -3.13 -1.94 -10.18
N VAL A 130 -3.88 -1.88 -11.27
CA VAL A 130 -3.54 -1.16 -12.49
C VAL A 130 -4.56 -0.06 -12.78
N CYS A 131 -4.11 1.01 -13.42
CA CYS A 131 -5.00 1.99 -14.03
C CYS A 131 -5.74 1.35 -15.22
N ALA A 132 -6.87 1.92 -15.64
CA ALA A 132 -7.60 1.50 -16.83
C ALA A 132 -6.75 1.48 -18.12
N CYS A 133 -5.68 2.29 -18.19
CA CYS A 133 -4.72 2.26 -19.30
C CYS A 133 -3.74 1.06 -19.26
N GLY A 134 -3.77 0.25 -18.20
CA GLY A 134 -2.88 -0.89 -17.97
C GLY A 134 -1.62 -0.56 -17.17
N ALA A 135 -1.39 0.70 -16.79
CA ALA A 135 -0.23 1.07 -15.99
C ALA A 135 -0.32 0.47 -14.58
N GLU A 136 0.76 -0.17 -14.13
CA GLU A 136 0.98 -0.63 -12.77
C GLU A 136 1.14 0.57 -11.83
N VAL A 137 0.12 0.86 -11.00
CA VAL A 137 0.06 2.10 -10.21
C VAL A 137 -0.02 1.89 -8.71
N ALA A 138 -0.50 0.74 -8.22
CA ALA A 138 -0.86 0.62 -6.82
C ALA A 138 -0.62 -0.77 -6.20
N ILE A 139 -0.21 -0.74 -4.93
CA ILE A 139 -0.20 -1.89 -4.03
C ILE A 139 -1.36 -1.71 -3.06
N VAL A 140 -2.40 -2.54 -3.17
CA VAL A 140 -3.53 -2.57 -2.25
C VAL A 140 -3.27 -3.63 -1.18
N ALA A 141 -3.42 -3.24 0.09
CA ALA A 141 -3.50 -4.13 1.23
C ALA A 141 -4.90 -4.01 1.83
N ALA A 142 -5.67 -5.10 1.74
CA ALA A 142 -7.05 -5.22 2.19
C ALA A 142 -7.38 -6.65 2.63
N ASP A 143 -6.37 -7.47 2.92
CA ASP A 143 -6.59 -8.75 3.54
C ASP A 143 -7.09 -8.55 4.97
N CYS A 144 -7.74 -9.59 5.50
CA CYS A 144 -8.11 -9.60 6.90
C CYS A 144 -6.89 -9.44 7.79
N THR A 145 -5.74 -10.04 7.45
CA THR A 145 -4.54 -10.04 8.30
C THR A 145 -3.53 -8.92 8.04
N SER A 146 -3.78 -8.09 7.03
CA SER A 146 -2.93 -6.95 6.68
C SER A 146 -3.48 -5.63 7.24
N GLY A 147 -2.73 -4.55 7.08
CA GLY A 147 -3.31 -3.21 7.15
C GLY A 147 -4.38 -3.00 6.05
N TYR A 148 -5.17 -1.93 6.18
CA TYR A 148 -6.14 -1.51 5.16
C TYR A 148 -5.69 -0.20 4.50
N GLU A 149 -4.95 -0.31 3.41
CA GLU A 149 -4.31 0.82 2.74
C GLU A 149 -4.09 0.57 1.25
N THR A 150 -4.15 1.65 0.47
CA THR A 150 -3.70 1.64 -0.93
C THR A 150 -2.45 2.50 -1.03
N ARG A 151 -1.37 1.91 -1.55
CA ARG A 151 -0.09 2.57 -1.74
C ARG A 151 0.16 2.80 -3.23
N LEU A 152 0.08 4.04 -3.68
CA LEU A 152 0.41 4.38 -5.06
C LEU A 152 1.93 4.50 -5.25
N VAL A 153 2.43 3.93 -6.35
CA VAL A 153 3.86 3.86 -6.67
C VAL A 153 4.35 5.22 -7.19
N PRO A 154 5.44 5.80 -6.65
CA PRO A 154 5.80 7.19 -6.94
C PRO A 154 6.08 7.48 -8.41
N GLY A 155 6.78 6.58 -9.10
CA GLY A 155 7.08 6.73 -10.52
C GLY A 155 5.86 6.59 -11.44
N ALA A 156 4.72 6.11 -10.92
CA ALA A 156 3.49 5.90 -11.68
C ALA A 156 2.42 6.96 -11.40
N VAL A 157 2.73 7.95 -10.54
CA VAL A 157 1.78 8.96 -10.10
C VAL A 157 2.32 10.38 -10.28
N ARG A 158 1.42 11.28 -10.68
CA ARG A 158 1.66 12.72 -10.68
C ARG A 158 0.67 13.39 -9.73
N VAL A 159 1.17 14.29 -8.89
CA VAL A 159 0.34 15.07 -7.97
C VAL A 159 0.01 16.41 -8.63
N GLU A 160 -1.26 16.78 -8.62
CA GLU A 160 -1.73 18.10 -9.03
C GLU A 160 -2.54 18.75 -7.92
N ASP A 161 -2.46 20.08 -7.83
CA ASP A 161 -3.34 20.85 -6.95
C ASP A 161 -4.78 20.79 -7.50
N ALA A 162 -5.72 20.43 -6.63
CA ALA A 162 -7.15 20.53 -6.90
C ALA A 162 -7.57 21.98 -6.69
N GLU A 163 -7.96 22.69 -7.75
CA GLU A 163 -8.67 23.98 -7.66
C GLU A 163 -10.04 23.84 -6.97
#